data_AF-A0A916XNR8-F1
#
_entry.id   AF-A0A916XNR8-F1
#
_cell.length_a   1.000
_cell.length_b   1.000
_cell.length_c   1.000
_cell.angle_alpha   90.00
_cell.angle_beta   90.00
_cell.angle_gamma   90.00
#
_symmetry.space_group_name_H-M   'P 1'
#
loop_
_entity.id
_entity.type
_entity.pdbx_description
1 polymer ?
#
loop_
_entity_poly.entity_id
_entity_poly.type
_entity_poly.pdbx_seq_one_letter_code
_entity_poly.pdbx_strand_id
1 'polypeptide(L)'
;MHNRSLVRLAAIALAGLALMASPGFAQKKYDPGASDTEIKIGNITPYSGPASSYGAIGATGEAYFRMINDQGGINGRKINFTSYDDSYSPPKAVEQTHKLVESGNVLLIFNSVGTPSNTAIQKYLNAKRVPQLFVASGAMLLSGITVNTSPSDFYPIKQMQMMRFEGDRWEMFGPVISSDING
;
A
#
# COMPACT_ATOMS: atom_id res chain seq x y z
N MET A 1 50.35 -36.05 51.50
CA MET A 1 49.75 -36.85 50.41
C MET A 1 48.51 -36.14 49.88
N HIS A 2 48.53 -35.85 48.58
CA HIS A 2 47.43 -35.60 47.62
C HIS A 2 46.07 -35.03 48.07
N ASN A 3 45.74 -33.83 47.56
CA ASN A 3 44.68 -33.70 46.54
C ASN A 3 44.71 -32.34 45.83
N ARG A 4 45.31 -32.28 44.63
CA ARG A 4 45.39 -31.09 43.76
C ARG A 4 44.48 -31.17 42.51
N SER A 5 43.56 -32.13 42.43
CA SER A 5 42.85 -32.43 41.17
C SER A 5 41.52 -31.69 40.96
N LEU A 6 40.95 -31.00 41.96
CA LEU A 6 39.58 -30.48 41.85
C LEU A 6 39.44 -29.04 41.32
N VAL A 7 40.54 -28.28 41.19
CA VAL A 7 40.46 -26.85 40.80
C VAL A 7 40.57 -26.62 39.28
N ARG A 8 40.89 -27.64 38.48
CA ARG A 8 41.12 -27.46 37.04
C ARG A 8 39.89 -27.65 36.13
N LEU A 9 38.73 -28.04 36.68
CA LEU A 9 37.53 -28.31 35.87
C LEU A 9 36.55 -27.13 35.75
N ALA A 10 36.76 -26.03 36.47
CA ALA A 10 35.85 -24.86 36.41
C ALA A 10 36.24 -23.82 35.34
N ALA A 11 37.40 -23.93 34.70
CA ALA A 11 37.92 -22.90 33.80
C ALA A 11 37.63 -23.11 32.30
N ILE A 12 37.03 -24.25 31.91
CA ILE A 12 36.74 -24.54 30.48
C ILE A 12 35.26 -24.28 30.12
N ALA A 13 34.36 -24.08 31.10
CA ALA A 13 32.94 -23.85 30.82
C ALA A 13 32.57 -22.39 30.48
N LEU A 14 33.45 -21.40 30.72
CA LEU A 14 33.13 -19.99 30.48
C LEU A 14 33.65 -19.42 29.15
N ALA A 15 34.45 -20.16 28.38
CA ALA A 15 34.98 -19.69 27.09
C ALA A 15 34.05 -19.99 25.89
N GLY A 16 32.97 -20.74 26.10
CA GLY A 16 32.09 -21.21 25.01
C GLY A 16 30.87 -20.33 24.70
N LEU A 17 30.57 -19.30 25.52
CA LEU A 17 29.30 -18.54 25.40
C LEU A 17 29.42 -17.16 24.75
N ALA A 18 30.60 -16.75 24.25
CA ALA A 18 30.82 -15.38 23.76
C ALA A 18 30.74 -15.21 22.23
N LEU A 19 30.40 -16.25 21.44
CA LEU A 19 30.46 -16.19 19.97
C LEU A 19 29.10 -16.20 19.24
N MET A 20 27.97 -15.98 19.94
CA MET A 20 26.64 -15.99 19.32
C MET A 20 25.89 -14.66 19.40
N ALA A 21 26.56 -13.56 19.74
CA ALA A 21 26.00 -12.23 19.52
C ALA A 21 26.29 -11.79 18.08
N SER A 22 25.64 -12.45 17.12
CA SER A 22 25.47 -11.80 15.81
C SER A 22 24.71 -10.50 16.08
N PRO A 23 25.18 -9.32 15.62
CA PRO A 23 24.34 -8.14 15.67
C PRO A 23 23.07 -8.52 14.91
N GLY A 24 21.97 -8.61 15.64
CA GLY A 24 20.67 -8.83 15.04
C GLY A 24 20.44 -7.66 14.10
N PHE A 25 20.69 -7.86 12.80
CA PHE A 25 20.11 -7.00 11.79
C PHE A 25 18.62 -7.07 12.04
N ALA A 26 18.06 -6.02 12.65
CA ALA A 26 16.63 -5.85 12.76
C ALA A 26 16.10 -6.02 11.34
N GLN A 27 15.46 -7.17 11.08
CA GLN A 27 14.94 -7.49 9.77
C GLN A 27 13.89 -6.43 9.49
N LYS A 28 14.20 -5.49 8.59
CA LYS A 28 13.30 -4.37 8.29
C LYS A 28 11.94 -4.96 7.93
N LYS A 29 10.94 -4.67 8.76
CA LYS A 29 9.61 -5.22 8.60
C LYS A 29 8.87 -4.36 7.59
N TYR A 30 8.84 -4.81 6.34
CA TYR A 30 8.09 -4.15 5.28
C TYR A 30 6.64 -4.64 5.23
N ASP A 31 5.71 -3.75 4.88
CA ASP A 31 4.39 -4.15 4.42
C ASP A 31 4.49 -4.97 3.10
N PRO A 32 3.50 -5.84 2.79
CA PRO A 32 3.47 -6.58 1.53
C PRO A 32 3.70 -5.65 0.33
N GLY A 33 4.53 -6.09 -0.61
CA GLY A 33 4.83 -5.32 -1.81
C GLY A 33 5.93 -4.27 -1.67
N ALA A 34 6.58 -4.15 -0.52
CA ALA A 34 7.81 -3.37 -0.35
C ALA A 34 8.98 -4.26 0.06
N SER A 35 10.18 -3.91 -0.42
CA SER A 35 11.45 -4.51 0.00
C SER A 35 12.57 -3.47 -0.05
N ASP A 36 13.80 -3.89 0.25
CA ASP A 36 14.98 -3.04 0.08
C ASP A 36 15.24 -2.65 -1.38
N THR A 37 14.65 -3.36 -2.36
CA THR A 37 14.95 -3.18 -3.79
C THR A 37 13.72 -2.87 -4.65
N GLU A 38 12.51 -3.14 -4.17
CA GLU A 38 11.29 -3.08 -4.99
C GLU A 38 10.11 -2.47 -4.22
N ILE A 39 9.28 -1.72 -4.95
CA ILE A 39 7.93 -1.26 -4.55
C ILE A 39 6.93 -1.73 -5.60
N LYS A 40 5.97 -2.58 -5.21
CA LYS A 40 4.92 -3.09 -6.09
C LYS A 40 3.69 -2.22 -6.03
N ILE A 41 3.26 -1.71 -7.18
CA ILE A 41 2.10 -0.83 -7.31
C ILE A 41 1.11 -1.47 -8.27
N GLY A 42 -0.13 -1.62 -7.83
CA GLY A 42 -1.23 -2.10 -8.66
C GLY A 42 -2.02 -0.95 -9.27
N ASN A 43 -2.64 -1.19 -10.41
CA ASN A 43 -3.58 -0.29 -11.05
C ASN A 43 -4.68 -1.09 -11.77
N ILE A 44 -5.90 -0.56 -11.75
CA ILE A 44 -6.96 -1.01 -12.63
C ILE A 44 -7.47 0.19 -13.41
N THR A 45 -7.64 0.03 -14.72
CA THR A 45 -8.10 1.09 -15.62
C THR A 45 -8.89 0.42 -16.75
N PRO A 46 -9.95 1.05 -17.26
CA PRO A 46 -10.69 0.52 -18.41
C PRO A 46 -9.86 0.73 -19.68
N TYR A 47 -9.08 -0.27 -20.08
CA TYR A 47 -8.39 -0.25 -21.37
C TYR A 47 -9.33 -0.68 -22.50
N SER A 48 -10.40 -1.40 -22.17
CA SER A 48 -11.47 -1.77 -23.08
C SER A 48 -12.84 -1.31 -22.56
N GLY A 49 -13.90 -1.54 -23.34
CA GLY A 49 -15.26 -1.19 -22.97
C GLY A 49 -15.62 0.29 -23.17
N PRO A 50 -16.78 0.74 -22.63
CA PRO A 50 -17.37 2.03 -22.95
C PRO A 50 -16.56 3.23 -22.41
N ALA A 51 -15.68 3.01 -21.45
CA ALA A 51 -14.84 4.03 -20.83
C ALA A 51 -13.36 3.93 -21.26
N SER A 52 -13.07 3.21 -22.36
CA SER A 52 -11.71 2.93 -22.84
C SER A 52 -10.86 4.17 -23.14
N SER A 53 -11.49 5.33 -23.36
CA SER A 53 -10.79 6.61 -23.51
C SER A 53 -9.93 6.99 -22.30
N TYR A 54 -10.24 6.46 -21.11
CA TYR A 54 -9.43 6.68 -19.91
C TYR A 54 -8.20 5.76 -19.83
N GLY A 55 -8.04 4.79 -20.74
CA GLY A 55 -6.88 3.90 -20.80
C GLY A 55 -5.54 4.64 -20.86
N ALA A 56 -5.51 5.86 -21.41
CA ALA A 56 -4.33 6.71 -21.44
C ALA A 56 -3.78 7.04 -20.04
N ILE A 57 -4.61 7.04 -18.99
CA ILE A 57 -4.19 7.28 -17.60
C ILE A 57 -3.23 6.18 -17.14
N GLY A 58 -3.62 4.91 -17.31
CA GLY A 58 -2.80 3.77 -16.94
C GLY A 58 -1.50 3.70 -17.73
N ALA A 59 -1.55 3.92 -19.05
CA ALA A 59 -0.37 3.96 -19.91
C ALA A 59 0.61 5.09 -19.52
N THR A 60 0.08 6.26 -19.13
CA THR A 60 0.89 7.38 -18.66
C THR A 60 1.54 7.05 -17.31
N GLY A 61 0.80 6.40 -16.39
CA GLY A 61 1.34 5.93 -15.12
C GLY A 61 2.51 4.96 -15.30
N GLU A 62 2.37 3.98 -16.20
CA GLU A 62 3.45 3.04 -16.53
C GLU A 62 4.69 3.76 -17.09
N ALA A 63 4.49 4.67 -18.05
CA ALA A 63 5.58 5.45 -18.63
C ALA A 63 6.30 6.31 -17.58
N TYR A 64 5.55 6.92 -16.67
CA TYR A 64 6.09 7.74 -15.59
C TYR A 64 6.93 6.90 -14.61
N PHE A 65 6.42 5.76 -14.14
CA PHE A 65 7.18 4.92 -13.22
C PHE A 65 8.41 4.29 -13.87
N ARG A 66 8.36 4.00 -15.19
CA ARG A 66 9.56 3.62 -15.94
C ARG A 66 10.60 4.73 -15.94
N MET A 67 10.22 5.98 -16.22
CA MET A 67 11.14 7.12 -16.14
C MET A 67 11.76 7.25 -14.73
N ILE A 68 10.97 7.11 -13.66
CA ILE A 68 11.49 7.13 -12.28
C ILE A 68 12.50 6.00 -12.04
N ASN A 69 12.22 4.80 -12.56
CA ASN A 69 13.15 3.68 -12.48
C ASN A 69 14.45 3.96 -13.22
N ASP A 70 14.39 4.56 -14.41
CA ASP A 70 15.58 4.94 -15.19
C ASP A 70 16.44 5.97 -14.45
N GLN A 71 15.81 6.82 -13.62
CA GLN A 71 16.46 7.81 -12.75
C GLN A 71 16.95 7.24 -11.40
N GLY A 72 16.93 5.93 -11.22
CA GLY A 72 17.45 5.28 -10.01
C GLY A 72 16.37 4.76 -9.05
N GLY A 73 15.09 5.05 -9.30
CA GLY A 73 13.98 4.62 -8.47
C GLY A 73 13.75 5.51 -7.23
N ILE A 74 12.89 5.08 -6.33
CA ILE A 74 12.56 5.82 -5.10
C ILE A 74 13.44 5.29 -3.97
N ASN A 75 14.36 6.13 -3.47
CA ASN A 75 15.33 5.72 -2.44
C ASN A 75 16.11 4.45 -2.82
N GLY A 76 16.47 4.31 -4.10
CA GLY A 76 17.15 3.14 -4.65
C GLY A 76 16.25 1.94 -4.94
N ARG A 77 14.95 2.00 -4.63
CA ARG A 77 13.97 0.93 -4.90
C ARG A 77 13.32 1.12 -6.26
N LYS A 78 13.27 0.06 -7.07
CA LYS A 78 12.55 0.06 -8.34
C LYS A 78 11.06 -0.12 -8.14
N ILE A 79 10.27 0.57 -8.93
CA ILE A 79 8.81 0.47 -8.94
C ILE A 79 8.41 -0.62 -9.93
N ASN A 80 7.66 -1.61 -9.46
CA ASN A 80 7.00 -2.60 -10.29
C ASN A 80 5.51 -2.24 -10.39
N PHE A 81 5.17 -1.57 -11.49
CA PHE A 81 3.81 -1.13 -11.76
C PHE A 81 3.07 -2.18 -12.60
N THR A 82 2.03 -2.79 -12.03
CA THR A 82 1.16 -3.75 -12.71
C THR A 82 -0.22 -3.15 -12.90
N SER A 83 -0.64 -3.01 -14.16
CA SER A 83 -1.96 -2.48 -14.51
C SER A 83 -2.83 -3.52 -15.22
N TYR A 84 -4.10 -3.61 -14.84
CA TYR A 84 -5.07 -4.51 -15.46
C TYR A 84 -6.28 -3.78 -16.04
N ASP A 85 -6.80 -4.34 -17.13
CA ASP A 85 -8.04 -3.92 -17.76
C ASP A 85 -9.26 -4.41 -16.97
N ASP A 86 -10.06 -3.49 -16.43
CA ASP A 86 -11.33 -3.82 -15.78
C ASP A 86 -12.55 -3.66 -16.71
N SER A 87 -12.35 -3.21 -17.95
CA SER A 87 -13.41 -2.95 -18.93
C SER A 87 -14.54 -2.02 -18.44
N TYR A 88 -14.30 -1.24 -17.39
CA TYR A 88 -15.32 -0.46 -16.67
C TYR A 88 -16.45 -1.33 -16.07
N SER A 89 -16.12 -2.56 -15.67
CA SER A 89 -17.06 -3.55 -15.14
C SER A 89 -16.76 -3.84 -13.66
N PRO A 90 -17.70 -3.60 -12.73
CA PRO A 90 -17.46 -3.83 -11.30
C PRO A 90 -17.05 -5.27 -10.94
N PRO A 91 -17.66 -6.33 -11.51
CA PRO A 91 -17.19 -7.70 -11.28
C PRO A 91 -15.74 -7.92 -11.72
N LYS A 92 -15.35 -7.38 -12.87
CA LYS A 92 -13.97 -7.51 -13.39
C LYS A 92 -13.00 -6.68 -12.55
N ALA A 93 -13.40 -5.50 -12.09
CA ALA A 93 -12.62 -4.67 -11.18
C ALA A 93 -12.29 -5.41 -9.86
N VAL A 94 -13.26 -6.12 -9.29
CA VAL A 94 -13.06 -6.98 -8.10
C VAL A 94 -12.06 -8.10 -8.40
N GLU A 95 -12.26 -8.83 -9.49
CA GLU A 95 -11.37 -9.92 -9.91
C GLU A 95 -9.92 -9.44 -10.08
N GLN A 96 -9.72 -8.36 -10.83
CA GLN A 96 -8.38 -7.82 -11.09
C GLN A 96 -7.74 -7.24 -9.83
N THR A 97 -8.53 -6.64 -8.94
CA THR A 97 -8.02 -6.14 -7.65
C THR A 97 -7.59 -7.28 -6.74
N HIS A 98 -8.36 -8.37 -6.66
CA HIS A 98 -7.96 -9.56 -5.92
C HIS A 98 -6.66 -10.14 -6.48
N LYS A 99 -6.51 -10.19 -7.80
CA LYS A 99 -5.28 -10.65 -8.44
C LYS A 99 -4.07 -9.78 -8.06
N LEU A 100 -4.23 -8.46 -8.06
CA LEU A 100 -3.17 -7.53 -7.64
C LEU A 100 -2.80 -7.71 -6.15
N VAL A 101 -3.79 -7.85 -5.28
CA VAL A 101 -3.56 -7.92 -3.82
C VAL A 101 -3.06 -9.30 -3.39
N GLU A 102 -3.75 -10.38 -3.76
CA GLU A 102 -3.44 -11.73 -3.25
C GLU A 102 -2.25 -12.37 -3.97
N SER A 103 -2.15 -12.19 -5.30
CA SER A 103 -1.06 -12.80 -6.10
C SER A 103 0.06 -11.81 -6.35
N GLY A 104 -0.29 -10.58 -6.76
CA GLY A 104 0.68 -9.52 -7.02
C GLY A 104 1.38 -9.03 -5.74
N ASN A 105 0.73 -9.18 -4.58
CA ASN A 105 1.19 -8.64 -3.30
C ASN A 105 1.58 -7.16 -3.43
N VAL A 106 0.70 -6.36 -4.03
CA VAL A 106 0.95 -4.93 -4.23
C VAL A 106 0.92 -4.18 -2.90
N LEU A 107 1.77 -3.17 -2.76
CA LEU A 107 1.79 -2.27 -1.62
C LEU A 107 0.57 -1.36 -1.58
N LEU A 108 0.12 -0.92 -2.76
CA LEU A 108 -1.00 -0.01 -2.92
C LEU A 108 -1.65 -0.15 -4.30
N ILE A 109 -2.88 0.31 -4.41
CA ILE A 109 -3.57 0.54 -5.69
C ILE A 109 -3.47 2.03 -6.03
N PHE A 110 -2.86 2.33 -7.17
CA PHE A 110 -2.62 3.69 -7.66
C PHE A 110 -3.57 4.03 -8.79
N ASN A 111 -4.21 5.19 -8.69
CA ASN A 111 -4.94 5.84 -9.79
C ASN A 111 -5.95 4.92 -10.49
N SER A 112 -6.74 4.18 -9.69
CA SER A 112 -7.80 3.33 -10.21
C SER A 112 -8.94 4.19 -10.75
N VAL A 113 -9.43 3.85 -11.95
CA VAL A 113 -10.38 4.66 -12.70
C VAL A 113 -11.80 4.08 -12.62
N GLY A 114 -12.78 4.94 -12.36
CA GLY A 114 -14.20 4.66 -12.50
C GLY A 114 -14.96 4.55 -11.18
N THR A 115 -16.02 5.33 -11.02
CA THR A 115 -16.87 5.31 -9.82
C THR A 115 -17.35 3.90 -9.45
N PRO A 116 -18.02 3.15 -10.34
CA PRO A 116 -18.59 1.86 -9.96
C PRO A 116 -17.50 0.80 -9.71
N SER A 117 -16.38 0.85 -10.43
CA SER A 117 -15.20 0.00 -10.17
C SER A 117 -14.60 0.28 -8.80
N ASN A 118 -14.37 1.55 -8.46
CA ASN A 118 -13.76 1.95 -7.19
C ASN A 118 -14.66 1.63 -5.99
N THR A 119 -15.97 1.88 -6.11
CA THR A 119 -16.95 1.50 -5.09
C THR A 119 -16.94 0.00 -4.81
N ALA A 120 -16.83 -0.84 -5.86
CA ALA A 120 -16.90 -2.29 -5.71
C ALA A 120 -15.70 -2.88 -4.94
N ILE A 121 -14.53 -2.24 -5.01
CA ILE A 121 -13.29 -2.76 -4.43
C ILE A 121 -12.92 -2.15 -3.07
N GLN A 122 -13.53 -1.01 -2.71
CA GLN A 122 -13.17 -0.24 -1.53
C GLN A 122 -13.24 -1.06 -0.22
N LYS A 123 -14.36 -1.77 0.02
CA LYS A 123 -14.52 -2.57 1.24
C LYS A 123 -13.47 -3.68 1.34
N TYR A 124 -13.13 -4.29 0.21
CA TYR A 124 -12.10 -5.32 0.14
C TYR A 124 -10.70 -4.75 0.44
N LEU A 125 -10.32 -3.64 -0.20
CA LEU A 125 -9.05 -2.97 0.05
C LEU A 125 -8.90 -2.51 1.51
N ASN A 126 -9.96 -1.97 2.11
CA ASN A 126 -10.00 -1.61 3.52
C ASN A 126 -9.79 -2.84 4.43
N ALA A 127 -10.46 -3.96 4.14
CA ALA A 127 -10.29 -5.19 4.91
C ALA A 127 -8.86 -5.75 4.81
N LYS A 128 -8.24 -5.62 3.64
CA LYS A 128 -6.86 -6.04 3.38
C LYS A 128 -5.82 -5.02 3.84
N ARG A 129 -6.24 -3.82 4.26
CA ARG A 129 -5.37 -2.68 4.60
C ARG A 129 -4.42 -2.31 3.47
N VAL A 130 -4.89 -2.41 2.22
CA VAL A 130 -4.13 -1.97 1.04
C VAL A 130 -4.59 -0.56 0.68
N PRO A 131 -3.74 0.47 0.78
CA PRO A 131 -4.12 1.83 0.44
C PRO A 131 -4.55 1.96 -1.02
N GLN A 132 -5.62 2.74 -1.23
CA GLN A 132 -6.09 3.12 -2.55
C GLN A 132 -5.82 4.62 -2.75
N LEU A 133 -4.85 4.97 -3.58
CA LEU A 133 -4.36 6.34 -3.72
C LEU A 133 -4.74 6.93 -5.07
N PHE A 134 -5.02 8.24 -5.08
CA PHE A 134 -5.33 9.02 -6.29
C PHE A 134 -6.52 8.50 -7.09
N VAL A 135 -7.59 8.09 -6.40
CA VAL A 135 -8.77 7.49 -7.02
C VAL A 135 -9.39 8.42 -8.06
N ALA A 136 -9.39 7.99 -9.31
CA ALA A 136 -9.98 8.73 -10.43
C ALA A 136 -11.47 8.37 -10.55
N SER A 137 -12.32 9.27 -10.05
CA SER A 137 -13.77 9.08 -9.97
C SER A 137 -14.49 10.32 -10.49
N GLY A 138 -15.58 10.11 -11.23
CA GLY A 138 -16.51 11.19 -11.61
C GLY A 138 -17.55 11.46 -10.53
N ALA A 139 -17.64 10.60 -9.51
CA ALA A 139 -18.44 10.91 -8.32
C ALA A 139 -17.68 11.88 -7.44
N MET A 140 -18.38 12.92 -6.97
CA MET A 140 -17.86 13.82 -5.94
C MET A 140 -17.49 13.08 -4.64
N LEU A 141 -17.87 11.80 -4.44
CA LEU A 141 -17.39 10.88 -3.39
C LEU A 141 -17.50 9.40 -3.77
N LEU A 142 -16.61 8.58 -3.21
CA LEU A 142 -16.68 7.11 -3.23
C LEU A 142 -17.75 6.60 -2.24
N SER A 143 -18.47 5.54 -2.62
CA SER A 143 -19.53 4.96 -1.80
C SER A 143 -19.00 4.51 -0.43
N GLY A 144 -19.73 4.86 0.64
CA GLY A 144 -19.28 4.78 2.03
C GLY A 144 -19.39 6.12 2.76
N ILE A 145 -19.51 7.22 2.01
CA ILE A 145 -19.88 8.54 2.52
C ILE A 145 -21.30 8.84 2.04
N THR A 146 -22.25 8.97 2.98
CA THR A 146 -23.63 9.35 2.66
C THR A 146 -23.69 10.83 2.31
N VAL A 147 -24.05 11.14 1.07
CA VAL A 147 -24.35 12.50 0.62
C VAL A 147 -25.83 12.77 0.83
N ASN A 148 -26.14 13.73 1.70
CA ASN A 148 -27.45 14.37 1.73
C ASN A 148 -27.29 15.77 1.15
N THR A 149 -27.56 15.94 -0.14
CA THR A 149 -27.55 17.26 -0.78
C THR A 149 -28.98 17.81 -0.77
N SER A 150 -29.20 18.87 0.02
CA SER A 150 -30.33 19.78 -0.19
C SER A 150 -29.86 20.94 -1.10
N PRO A 151 -30.76 21.80 -1.59
CA PRO A 151 -30.40 23.01 -2.35
C PRO A 151 -29.42 23.97 -1.63
N SER A 152 -29.04 23.70 -0.38
CA SER A 152 -28.15 24.52 0.44
C SER A 152 -26.90 23.80 0.98
N ASP A 153 -26.58 22.56 0.56
CA ASP A 153 -25.37 21.86 1.02
C ASP A 153 -24.59 21.22 -0.14
N PHE A 154 -23.43 21.81 -0.44
CA PHE A 154 -22.55 21.49 -1.57
C PHE A 154 -21.18 20.94 -1.15
N TYR A 155 -20.99 20.51 0.11
CA TYR A 155 -19.71 20.00 0.60
C TYR A 155 -19.73 18.47 0.74
N PRO A 156 -19.20 17.73 -0.25
CA PRO A 156 -19.28 16.28 -0.27
C PRO A 156 -18.31 15.60 0.72
N ILE A 157 -17.05 16.06 0.85
CA ILE A 157 -16.05 15.42 1.72
C ILE A 157 -16.20 15.99 3.13
N LYS A 158 -16.79 15.22 4.05
CA LYS A 158 -17.04 15.72 5.42
C LYS A 158 -16.02 15.30 6.46
N GLN A 159 -15.18 14.28 6.21
CA GLN A 159 -14.15 13.84 7.16
C GLN A 159 -12.92 13.30 6.43
N MET A 160 -11.72 13.76 6.82
CA MET A 160 -10.43 13.27 6.34
C MET A 160 -9.52 12.96 7.53
N GLN A 161 -8.79 11.86 7.47
CA GLN A 161 -7.71 11.58 8.41
C GLN A 161 -6.40 11.45 7.66
N MET A 162 -5.36 12.14 8.16
CA MET A 162 -4.07 12.13 7.50
C MET A 162 -3.39 10.78 7.69
N MET A 163 -2.71 10.33 6.65
CA MET A 163 -1.82 9.17 6.68
C MET A 163 -0.41 9.63 6.35
N ARG A 164 0.56 9.21 7.15
CA ARG A 164 1.98 9.42 6.89
C ARG A 164 2.65 8.08 6.64
N PHE A 165 3.59 8.06 5.71
CA PHE A 165 4.42 6.90 5.44
C PHE A 165 5.71 7.02 6.25
N GLU A 166 5.92 6.15 7.24
CA GLU A 166 7.07 6.19 8.16
C GLU A 166 8.29 5.42 7.61
N GLY A 167 8.28 5.08 6.33
CA GLY A 167 9.39 4.39 5.64
C GLY A 167 9.22 2.88 5.52
N ASP A 168 8.41 2.25 6.39
CA ASP A 168 8.07 0.82 6.34
C ASP A 168 6.55 0.55 6.29
N ARG A 169 5.73 1.46 6.82
CA ARG A 169 4.27 1.36 6.90
C ARG A 169 3.57 2.71 6.79
N TRP A 170 2.27 2.66 6.49
CA TRP A 170 1.38 3.81 6.63
C TRP A 170 0.78 3.86 8.04
N GLU A 171 0.88 5.01 8.69
CA GLU A 171 0.21 5.28 9.97
C GLU A 171 -0.81 6.40 9.80
N MET A 172 -2.03 6.16 10.28
CA MET A 172 -3.00 7.24 10.47
C MET A 172 -2.52 8.13 11.63
N PHE A 173 -2.54 9.44 11.43
CA PHE A 173 -2.11 10.39 12.46
C PHE A 173 -2.95 11.66 12.43
N GLY A 174 -2.94 12.36 13.56
CA GLY A 174 -3.72 13.57 13.76
C GLY A 174 -5.22 13.31 13.98
N PRO A 175 -5.97 14.36 14.38
CA PRO A 175 -7.42 14.28 14.51
C PRO A 175 -8.06 14.06 13.15
N VAL A 176 -9.25 13.45 13.15
CA VAL A 176 -10.12 13.45 11.97
C VAL A 176 -10.53 14.90 11.72
N ILE A 177 -10.13 15.43 10.57
CA ILE A 177 -10.49 16.77 10.13
C ILE A 177 -11.88 16.68 9.52
N SER A 178 -12.88 17.20 10.23
CA SER A 178 -14.25 17.33 9.72
C SER A 178 -14.42 18.66 8.98
N SER A 179 -15.23 18.69 7.92
CA SER A 179 -15.66 19.92 7.25
C SER A 179 -17.05 20.39 7.68
N ASP A 180 -17.57 19.89 8.81
CA ASP A 180 -18.84 20.36 9.35
C ASP A 180 -18.70 21.83 9.78
N ILE A 181 -19.40 22.74 9.10
CA ILE A 181 -19.46 24.17 9.45
C ILE A 181 -20.51 24.45 10.53
N ASN A 182 -20.90 23.45 11.31
CA ASN A 182 -21.74 23.64 12.49
C ASN A 182 -21.19 22.73 13.60
N GLY A 183 -20.81 23.35 14.73
CA GLY A 183 -20.42 22.64 15.95
C GLY A 183 -21.55 21.83 16.56
#